data_AF-L0DXE7-F1
#
_entry.id   AF-L0DXE7-F1
#
_cell.length_a   1.000
_cell.length_b   1.000
_cell.length_c   1.000
_cell.angle_alpha   90.00
_cell.angle_beta   90.00
_cell.angle_gamma   90.00
#
_symmetry.space_group_name_H-M   'P 1'
#
loop_
_entity.id
_entity.type
_entity.pdbx_description
1 polymer ?
#
loop_
_entity_poly.entity_id
_entity_poly.type
_entity_poly.pdbx_seq_one_letter_code
_entity_poly.pdbx_strand_id
1 'polypeptide(L)'
;MFLNVIIDDQIYRLNVPDEIVTDAGDFFDRMDREMDAGCQLGREWVRQPGIEDRLRVVGDRLLSALERENHDVGRMMAAYILNRAPSVDTLSLDTTGEIQNTEIRYRA
;
A
#
# COMPACT_ATOMS: atom_id res chain seq x y z
N MET A 1 -9.23 -9.65 -7.65
CA MET A 1 -9.24 -8.17 -7.65
C MET A 1 -7.97 -7.65 -8.30
N PHE A 2 -7.94 -6.38 -8.70
CA PHE A 2 -6.74 -5.75 -9.25
C PHE A 2 -6.43 -4.44 -8.54
N LEU A 3 -5.16 -4.22 -8.27
CA LEU A 3 -4.62 -2.92 -7.86
C LEU A 3 -3.77 -2.36 -9.00
N ASN A 4 -4.06 -1.15 -9.46
CA ASN A 4 -3.18 -0.44 -10.36
C ASN A 4 -2.14 0.31 -9.54
N VAL A 5 -0.87 0.19 -9.92
CA VAL A 5 0.20 1.04 -9.40
C VAL A 5 0.95 1.68 -10.55
N ILE A 6 1.37 2.93 -10.38
CA ILE A 6 2.27 3.64 -11.30
C ILE A 6 3.64 3.68 -10.65
N ILE A 7 4.67 3.22 -11.36
CA ILE A 7 6.08 3.25 -10.95
C ILE A 7 6.87 3.76 -12.16
N ASP A 8 7.62 4.85 -12.01
CA ASP A 8 8.38 5.49 -13.09
C ASP A 8 7.56 5.66 -14.39
N ASP A 9 6.36 6.27 -14.26
CA ASP A 9 5.39 6.51 -15.34
C ASP A 9 4.80 5.25 -16.02
N GLN A 10 5.12 4.05 -15.53
CA GLN A 10 4.57 2.80 -16.05
C GLN A 10 3.45 2.27 -15.15
N ILE A 11 2.34 1.86 -15.77
CA ILE A 11 1.21 1.25 -15.07
C ILE A 11 1.44 -0.25 -14.94
N TYR A 12 1.44 -0.72 -13.70
CA TYR A 12 1.45 -2.14 -13.34
C TYR A 12 0.09 -2.51 -12.77
N ARG A 13 -0.52 -3.55 -13.35
CA ARG A 13 -1.80 -4.08 -12.90
C ARG A 13 -1.57 -5.36 -12.09
N LEU A 14 -1.58 -5.24 -10.77
CA LEU A 14 -1.31 -6.34 -9.86
C LEU A 14 -2.57 -7.18 -9.65
N ASN A 15 -2.51 -8.47 -9.99
CA ASN A 15 -3.58 -9.40 -9.69
C ASN A 15 -3.51 -9.84 -8.22
N VAL A 16 -4.58 -9.59 -7.49
CA VAL A 16 -4.73 -9.95 -6.07
C VAL A 16 -5.94 -10.87 -5.95
N PRO A 17 -5.76 -12.16 -5.61
CA PRO A 17 -6.86 -13.07 -5.32
C PRO A 17 -7.81 -12.51 -4.26
N ASP A 18 -9.11 -12.60 -4.52
CA ASP A 18 -10.16 -12.04 -3.65
C ASP A 18 -10.07 -12.62 -2.23
N GLU A 19 -9.78 -13.93 -2.13
CA GLU A 19 -9.58 -14.67 -0.88
C GLU A 19 -8.52 -14.01 0.03
N ILE A 20 -7.42 -13.49 -0.53
CA ILE A 20 -6.40 -12.82 0.28
C ILE A 20 -6.92 -11.48 0.81
N VAL A 21 -7.72 -10.76 0.01
CA VAL A 21 -8.31 -9.49 0.43
C VAL A 21 -9.34 -9.71 1.54
N THR A 22 -10.12 -10.79 1.50
CA THR A 22 -11.18 -11.07 2.47
C THR A 22 -10.68 -11.79 3.73
N ASP A 23 -9.76 -12.74 3.57
CA ASP A 23 -9.49 -13.72 4.62
C ASP A 23 -8.26 -13.36 5.47
N ALA A 24 -7.40 -12.46 5.00
CA ALA A 24 -6.20 -12.01 5.73
C ALA A 24 -6.48 -10.84 6.70
N GLY A 25 -7.74 -10.63 7.11
CA GLY A 25 -8.15 -9.52 7.97
C GLY A 25 -7.31 -9.36 9.24
N ASP A 26 -7.06 -10.46 9.96
CA ASP A 26 -6.24 -10.44 11.20
C ASP A 26 -4.80 -9.94 10.96
N PHE A 27 -4.24 -10.26 9.79
CA PHE A 27 -2.91 -9.80 9.40
C PHE A 27 -2.93 -8.28 9.13
N PHE A 28 -3.95 -7.80 8.42
CA PHE A 28 -4.11 -6.37 8.17
C PHE A 28 -4.37 -5.59 9.48
N ASP A 29 -5.16 -6.14 10.39
CA ASP A 29 -5.44 -5.54 11.70
C ASP A 29 -4.17 -5.44 12.55
N ARG A 30 -3.24 -6.39 12.39
CA ARG A 30 -1.93 -6.31 13.03
C ARG A 30 -1.07 -5.21 12.42
N MET A 31 -1.04 -5.08 11.09
CA MET A 31 -0.32 -3.98 10.43
C MET A 31 -0.84 -2.61 10.88
N ASP A 32 -2.15 -2.47 11.00
CA ASP A 32 -2.78 -1.26 11.53
C ASP A 32 -2.29 -0.92 12.94
N ARG A 33 -2.30 -1.91 13.84
CA ARG A 33 -1.83 -1.75 15.22
C ARG A 33 -0.34 -1.40 15.30
N GLU A 34 0.47 -1.94 14.41
CA GLU A 34 1.89 -1.58 14.32
C GLU A 34 2.05 -0.12 13.88
N MET A 35 1.23 0.37 12.94
CA MET A 35 1.23 1.77 12.51
C MET A 35 0.59 2.72 13.53
N ASP A 36 -0.32 2.24 14.39
CA ASP A 36 -0.89 3.03 15.50
C ASP A 36 0.17 3.44 16.54
N ALA A 37 1.31 2.73 16.60
CA ALA A 37 2.48 3.14 17.39
C ALA A 37 3.26 4.31 16.76
N GLY A 38 2.82 4.75 15.57
CA GLY A 38 3.45 5.73 14.72
C GLY A 38 4.16 5.09 13.53
N CYS A 39 4.25 5.83 12.43
CA CYS A 39 4.96 5.40 11.23
C CYS A 39 5.86 6.51 10.69
N GLN A 40 6.94 6.10 10.04
CA GLN A 40 7.80 7.00 9.28
C GLN A 40 7.20 7.21 7.90
N LEU A 41 7.09 8.48 7.50
CA LEU A 41 6.58 8.90 6.21
C LEU A 41 7.59 9.90 5.65
N GLY A 42 8.52 9.37 4.85
CA GLY A 42 9.72 10.08 4.43
C GLY A 42 10.57 10.48 5.64
N ARG A 43 10.74 11.79 5.84
CA ARG A 43 11.51 12.36 6.97
C ARG A 43 10.66 12.64 8.21
N GLU A 44 9.34 12.55 8.08
CA GLU A 44 8.42 12.85 9.17
C GLU A 44 8.04 11.58 9.94
N TRP A 45 7.88 11.71 11.26
CA TRP A 45 7.29 10.67 12.10
C TRP A 45 5.85 11.04 12.43
N VAL A 46 4.89 10.28 11.91
CA VAL A 46 3.46 10.49 12.13
C VAL A 46 3.01 9.62 13.29
N ARG A 47 2.57 10.23 14.39
CA ARG A 47 2.17 9.49 15.62
C ARG A 47 0.81 8.81 15.52
N GLN A 48 -0.10 9.36 14.72
CA GLN A 48 -1.47 8.86 14.58
C GLN A 48 -1.83 8.86 13.09
N PRO A 49 -1.29 7.92 12.30
CA PRO A 49 -1.47 7.94 10.85
C PRO A 49 -2.92 7.66 10.47
N GLY A 50 -3.44 8.52 9.60
CA GLY A 50 -4.74 8.33 8.97
C GLY A 50 -4.68 7.21 7.92
N ILE A 51 -5.82 6.91 7.30
CA ILE A 51 -5.88 5.86 6.27
C ILE A 51 -4.92 6.14 5.11
N GLU A 52 -4.85 7.38 4.62
CA GLU A 52 -3.96 7.72 3.51
C GLU A 52 -2.48 7.56 3.87
N ASP A 53 -2.08 7.95 5.09
CA ASP A 53 -0.70 7.77 5.55
C ASP A 53 -0.32 6.29 5.59
N ARG A 54 -1.23 5.43 6.07
CA ARG A 54 -1.04 3.98 6.08
C ARG A 54 -0.93 3.43 4.67
N LEU A 55 -1.78 3.88 3.75
CA LEU A 55 -1.73 3.46 2.35
C LEU A 55 -0.41 3.86 1.69
N ARG A 56 0.13 5.05 1.99
CA ARG A 56 1.45 5.48 1.50
C ARG A 56 2.58 4.61 2.05
N VAL A 57 2.59 4.34 3.37
CA VAL A 57 3.57 3.45 4.00
C VAL A 57 3.51 2.03 3.43
N VAL A 58 2.31 1.50 3.21
CA VAL A 58 2.14 0.17 2.62
C VAL A 58 2.46 0.19 1.12
N GLY A 59 2.22 1.30 0.42
CA GLY A 59 2.67 1.55 -0.94
C GLY A 59 4.19 1.50 -1.08
N ASP A 60 4.93 2.12 -0.16
CA ASP A 60 6.39 2.03 -0.10
C ASP A 60 6.89 0.59 0.15
N ARG A 61 6.24 -0.14 1.08
CA ARG A 61 6.53 -1.57 1.31
C ARG A 61 6.23 -2.42 0.08
N LEU A 62 5.16 -2.10 -0.66
CA LEU A 62 4.81 -2.74 -1.92
C LEU A 62 5.90 -2.47 -2.98
N LEU A 63 6.32 -1.22 -3.16
CA LEU A 63 7.40 -0.85 -4.08
C LEU A 63 8.68 -1.66 -3.76
N SER A 64 9.11 -1.62 -2.50
CA SER A 64 10.25 -2.39 -2.00
C SER A 64 10.14 -3.90 -2.27
N ALA A 65 8.94 -4.47 -2.19
CA ALA A 65 8.72 -5.89 -2.47
C ALA A 65 8.80 -6.19 -3.97
N LEU A 66 8.27 -5.31 -4.82
CA LEU A 66 8.33 -5.44 -6.27
C LEU A 66 9.77 -5.32 -6.78
N GLU A 67 10.54 -4.35 -6.30
CA GLU A 67 11.97 -4.18 -6.64
C GLU A 67 12.82 -5.40 -6.27
N ARG A 68 12.42 -6.13 -5.22
CA ARG A 68 13.07 -7.36 -4.75
C ARG A 68 12.48 -8.63 -5.35
N GLU A 69 11.55 -8.51 -6.31
CA GLU A 69 10.81 -9.62 -6.92
C GLU A 69 10.11 -10.53 -5.91
N ASN A 70 9.78 -9.99 -4.72
CA ASN A 70 9.09 -10.73 -3.67
C ASN A 70 7.58 -10.63 -3.87
N HIS A 71 7.09 -11.44 -4.80
CA HIS A 71 5.69 -11.43 -5.23
C HIS A 71 4.70 -11.75 -4.11
N ASP A 72 5.06 -12.59 -3.14
CA ASP A 72 4.18 -12.95 -2.03
C ASP A 72 3.95 -11.77 -1.09
N VAL A 73 5.03 -11.08 -0.68
CA VAL A 73 4.93 -9.86 0.13
C VAL A 73 4.23 -8.77 -0.66
N GLY A 74 4.59 -8.57 -1.94
CA GLY A 74 3.95 -7.57 -2.79
C GLY A 74 2.44 -7.81 -2.91
N ARG A 75 2.01 -9.05 -3.12
CA ARG A 75 0.59 -9.40 -3.18
C ARG A 75 -0.12 -9.13 -1.85
N MET A 76 0.53 -9.40 -0.71
CA MET A 76 -0.04 -9.11 0.60
C MET A 76 -0.21 -7.61 0.85
N MET A 77 0.77 -6.79 0.44
CA MET A 77 0.65 -5.32 0.56
C MET A 77 -0.43 -4.76 -0.37
N ALA A 78 -0.52 -5.28 -1.60
CA ALA A 78 -1.59 -4.91 -2.51
C ALA A 78 -2.98 -5.32 -1.96
N ALA A 79 -3.08 -6.48 -1.32
CA ALA A 79 -4.31 -6.94 -0.67
C ALA A 79 -4.71 -6.05 0.52
N TYR A 80 -3.76 -5.65 1.35
CA TYR A 80 -4.00 -4.68 2.43
C TYR A 80 -4.62 -3.39 1.90
N ILE A 81 -4.06 -2.82 0.83
CA ILE A 81 -4.54 -1.57 0.22
C ILE A 81 -5.99 -1.74 -0.25
N LEU A 82 -6.28 -2.82 -0.98
CA LEU A 82 -7.64 -3.12 -1.47
C LEU A 82 -8.64 -3.42 -0.35
N ASN A 83 -8.19 -3.99 0.78
CA ASN A 83 -9.04 -4.27 1.92
C ASN A 83 -9.41 -2.98 2.67
N ARG A 84 -8.42 -2.14 2.99
CA ARG A 84 -8.64 -0.91 3.78
C ARG A 84 -9.23 0.23 2.98
N ALA A 85 -9.02 0.23 1.66
CA ALA A 85 -9.53 1.25 0.77
C ALA A 85 -10.05 0.61 -0.53
N PRO A 86 -11.21 -0.07 -0.49
CA PRO A 86 -11.76 -0.81 -1.64
C PRO A 86 -12.13 0.09 -2.84
N SER A 87 -12.31 1.38 -2.59
CA SER A 87 -12.55 2.41 -3.62
C SER A 87 -11.28 2.92 -4.28
N VAL A 88 -10.09 2.51 -3.85
CA VAL A 88 -8.84 2.88 -4.53
C VAL A 88 -8.87 2.38 -5.98
N ASP A 89 -8.52 3.28 -6.88
CA ASP A 89 -8.32 2.99 -8.28
C ASP A 89 -6.83 2.71 -8.57
N THR A 90 -5.97 3.65 -8.21
CA THR A 90 -4.55 3.65 -8.56
C THR A 90 -3.70 4.29 -7.46
N LEU A 91 -2.53 3.72 -7.16
CA LEU A 91 -1.47 4.39 -6.40
C LEU A 91 -0.33 4.79 -7.35
N SER A 92 0.13 6.04 -7.29
CA SER A 92 1.38 6.44 -7.94
C SER A 92 2.49 6.44 -6.91
N LEU A 93 3.36 5.43 -6.95
CA LEU A 93 4.37 5.19 -5.91
C LEU A 93 5.59 6.11 -6.13
N ASP A 94 6.04 6.75 -5.06
CA ASP A 94 7.26 7.57 -5.09
C ASP A 94 8.50 6.66 -5.09
N THR A 95 9.35 6.76 -6.12
CA THR A 95 10.60 6.00 -6.27
C THR A 95 11.82 6.74 -5.71
N THR A 96 11.63 7.94 -5.15
CA THR A 96 12.72 8.78 -4.63
C THR A 96 12.96 8.58 -3.13
N GLY A 97 12.05 7.88 -2.45
CA GLY A 97 12.07 7.64 -1.01
C GLY A 97 11.33 8.69 -0.18
N GLU A 98 10.69 9.67 -0.83
CA GLU A 98 9.85 10.67 -0.19
C GLU A 98 8.40 10.16 -0.19
N ILE A 99 8.11 9.19 0.69
CA ILE A 99 6.85 8.42 0.77
C ILE A 99 5.60 9.32 0.74
N GLN A 100 5.66 10.54 1.29
CA GLN A 100 4.57 11.52 1.24
C GLN A 100 4.07 11.84 -0.17
N ASN A 101 4.93 11.74 -1.18
CA ASN A 101 4.61 12.04 -2.56
C ASN A 101 3.84 10.91 -3.24
N THR A 102 3.66 9.75 -2.58
CA THR A 102 2.79 8.70 -3.11
C THR A 102 1.36 9.23 -3.21
N GLU A 103 0.86 9.29 -4.43
CA GLU A 103 -0.48 9.77 -4.74
C GLU A 103 -1.48 8.62 -4.73
N ILE A 104 -2.65 8.85 -4.13
CA ILE A 104 -3.73 7.87 -4.05
C ILE A 104 -4.91 8.42 -4.85
N ARG A 105 -5.33 7.67 -5.87
CA ARG A 105 -6.53 7.99 -6.66
C ARG A 105 -7.63 7.00 -6.32
N TYR A 106 -8.82 7.52 -6.04
CA TYR A 106 -10.03 6.73 -5.81
C TYR A 106 -10.91 6.71 -7.06
N ARG A 107 -11.74 5.67 -7.17
CA ARG A 107 -12.79 5.57 -8.19
C ARG A 107 -13.87 6.63 -7.90
N ALA A 108 -14.36 7.26 -8.96
CA ALA A 108 -15.45 8.25 -8.90
C ALA A 108 -16.81 7.59 -8.60
#